data_AF-A0A1I8EGV4-F1
#
_entry.id   AF-A0A1I8EGV4-F1
#
_cell.length_a   1.000
_cell.length_b   1.000
_cell.length_c   1.000
_cell.angle_alpha   90.00
_cell.angle_beta   90.00
_cell.angle_gamma   90.00
#
_symmetry.space_group_name_H-M   'P 1'
#
loop_
_entity.id
_entity.type
_entity.pdbx_description
1 polymer ?
#
loop_
_entity_poly.entity_id
_entity_poly.type
_entity_poly.pdbx_seq_one_letter_code
_entity_poly.pdbx_strand_id
1 'polypeptide(L)' 'MNEQEMETNEMMLHLSRIVLSSNGMAQIGTLRPVIFLAIEFYDFELQTTPMLNGPEITFEENEIS' A
#
# COMPACT_ATOMS: atom_id res chain seq x y z
N MET A 1 -43.45 -2.01 -5.67
CA MET A 1 -42.20 -1.68 -4.98
C MET A 1 -41.14 -1.67 -6.06
N ASN A 2 -40.58 -0.50 -6.39
CA ASN A 2 -39.46 -0.44 -7.33
C ASN A 2 -38.25 -1.00 -6.61
N GLU A 3 -37.68 -2.07 -7.14
CA GLU A 3 -36.38 -2.59 -6.75
C GLU A 3 -35.36 -1.55 -7.18
N GLN A 4 -35.00 -0.63 -6.27
CA GLN A 4 -33.79 0.15 -6.43
C GLN A 4 -32.64 -0.86 -6.42
N GLU A 5 -32.01 -1.08 -7.57
CA GLU A 5 -30.70 -1.72 -7.64
C GLU A 5 -29.81 -1.02 -6.61
N MET A 6 -29.39 -1.75 -5.58
CA MET A 6 -28.38 -1.26 -4.66
C MET A 6 -27.10 -1.13 -5.47
N GLU A 7 -26.72 0.11 -5.79
CA GLU A 7 -25.42 0.39 -6.40
C GLU A 7 -24.34 -0.19 -5.47
N THR A 8 -23.54 -1.11 -6.01
CA THR A 8 -22.43 -1.71 -5.29
C THR A 8 -21.32 -0.66 -5.19
N ASN A 9 -20.93 -0.32 -3.96
CA ASN A 9 -19.81 0.59 -3.74
C ASN A 9 -18.50 -0.19 -3.85
N GLU A 10 -17.67 0.17 -4.82
CA GLU A 10 -16.31 -0.33 -4.95
C GLU A 10 -15.32 0.67 -4.37
N MET A 11 -14.37 0.17 -3.57
CA MET A 11 -13.25 0.96 -3.09
C MET A 11 -11.96 0.34 -3.60
N MET A 12 -11.14 1.15 -4.27
CA MET A 12 -9.85 0.75 -4.81
C MET A 12 -8.76 1.65 -4.25
N LEU A 13 -7.64 1.04 -3.82
CA LEU A 13 -6.45 1.76 -3.37
C LEU A 13 -5.32 1.53 -4.38
N HIS A 14 -4.87 2.61 -5.00
CA HIS A 14 -3.71 2.60 -5.88
C HIS A 14 -2.52 3.24 -5.18
N LEU A 15 -1.55 2.41 -4.82
CA LEU A 15 -0.24 2.89 -4.35
C LEU A 15 0.65 3.11 -5.56
N SER A 16 1.22 4.30 -5.69
CA SER A 16 2.09 4.63 -6.83
C SER A 16 3.57 4.64 -6.44
N ARG A 17 3.92 5.15 -5.25
CA ARG A 17 5.31 5.29 -4.82
C ARG A 17 5.45 5.40 -3.30
N ILE A 18 6.54 4.87 -2.77
CA ILE A 18 7.03 5.16 -1.42
C ILE A 18 8.40 5.83 -1.53
N VAL A 19 8.60 6.91 -0.76
CA VAL A 19 9.87 7.64 -0.66
C VAL A 19 10.21 7.89 0.79
N LEU A 20 11.39 7.41 1.20
CA LEU A 20 11.96 7.72 2.51
C LEU A 20 12.77 9.01 2.42
N SER A 21 12.44 9.96 3.28
CA SER A 21 13.21 11.21 3.38
C SER A 21 14.63 10.94 3.86
N SER A 22 15.55 11.86 3.59
CA SER A 22 16.93 11.80 4.10
C SER A 22 16.98 11.70 5.63
N ASN A 23 16.10 12.43 6.34
CA ASN A 23 15.98 12.33 7.79
C ASN A 23 15.44 10.95 8.23
N GLY A 24 14.45 10.40 7.52
CA GLY A 24 13.95 9.05 7.79
C GLY A 24 15.03 7.99 7.61
N MET A 25 15.80 8.07 6.52
CA MET A 25 16.94 7.19 6.27
C MET A 25 18.01 7.28 7.36
N ALA A 26 18.31 8.49 7.85
CA ALA A 26 19.26 8.69 8.94
C ALA A 26 18.79 8.04 10.25
N GLN A 27 17.49 8.08 10.54
CA GLN A 27 16.90 7.46 11.74
C GLN A 27 16.84 5.93 11.65
N ILE A 28 16.58 5.38 10.47
CA ILE A 28 16.59 3.92 10.23
C ILE A 28 18.02 3.36 10.39
N GLY A 29 19.04 4.17 10.11
CA GLY A 29 20.45 3.80 10.36
C GLY A 29 21.01 2.78 9.38
N THR A 30 20.32 2.54 8.25
CA THR A 30 20.81 1.71 7.15
C THR A 30 20.62 2.41 5.80
N LEU A 31 21.58 2.18 4.90
CA LEU A 31 21.49 2.63 3.51
C LEU A 31 20.57 1.76 2.65
N ARG A 32 20.13 0.60 3.17
CA ARG A 32 19.26 -0.36 2.49
C ARG A 32 18.11 -0.77 3.41
N PRO A 33 17.12 0.10 3.62
CA PRO A 33 15.92 -0.27 4.38
C PRO A 33 15.14 -1.35 3.63
N VAL A 34 14.53 -2.23 4.41
CA VAL A 34 13.55 -3.20 3.92
C VAL A 34 12.23 -2.85 4.60
N ILE A 35 11.22 -2.50 3.79
CA ILE A 35 9.91 -2.07 4.27
C ILE A 35 8.83 -2.95 3.64
N PHE A 36 7.61 -2.88 4.16
CA PHE A 36 6.41 -3.38 3.51
C PHE A 36 5.22 -2.61 4.07
N LEU A 37 4.11 -2.57 3.34
CA LEU A 37 2.86 -2.01 3.82
C LEU A 37 1.92 -3.15 4.19
N ALA A 38 1.15 -2.95 5.25
CA ALA A 38 0.08 -3.83 5.69
C ALA A 38 -1.19 -2.98 5.76
N ILE A 39 -2.24 -3.40 5.07
CA ILE A 39 -3.48 -2.64 4.90
C ILE A 39 -4.65 -3.54 5.25
N GLU A 40 -5.49 -3.06 6.16
CA GLU A 40 -6.73 -3.71 6.58
C GLU A 40 -7.84 -2.68 6.46
N PHE A 41 -9.00 -3.10 5.95
CA PHE A 41 -10.15 -2.22 5.76
C PHE A 41 -11.43 -2.96 6.15
N TYR A 42 -12.27 -2.32 6.96
CA TYR A 42 -13.46 -2.93 7.58
C TYR A 42 -13.16 -4.29 8.23
N ASP A 43 -13.90 -5.34 7.87
CA ASP A 43 -13.79 -6.72 8.34
C ASP A 43 -13.21 -7.62 7.22
N PHE A 44 -12.47 -7.03 6.28
CA PHE A 44 -11.75 -7.78 5.26
C PHE A 44 -10.40 -8.27 5.80
N GLU A 45 -9.86 -9.30 5.14
CA GLU A 45 -8.55 -9.84 5.47
C GLU A 45 -7.42 -8.82 5.28
N LEU A 46 -6.44 -8.85 6.18
CA LEU A 46 -5.22 -8.04 6.10
C LEU A 46 -4.44 -8.39 4.82
N GLN A 47 -4.14 -7.39 4.00
CA GLN A 47 -3.27 -7.53 2.83
C GLN A 47 -1.90 -6.92 3.10
N THR A 48 -0.87 -7.44 2.43
CA THR A 48 0.49 -6.92 2.55
C THR A 48 1.14 -6.73 1.19
N THR A 49 1.93 -5.67 1.02
CA THR A 49 2.81 -5.55 -0.15
C THR A 49 3.98 -6.54 -0.04
N PRO A 50 4.62 -6.92 -1.16
CA PRO A 50 5.93 -7.55 -1.13
C PRO A 50 6.96 -6.75 -0.33
N MET A 51 8.06 -7.39 0.06
CA MET A 51 9.18 -6.70 0.71
C MET A 51 9.85 -5.72 -0.26
N LEU A 52 9.98 -4.50 0.21
CA LEU A 52 10.38 -3.32 -0.54
C LEU A 52 11.78 -2.90 -0.11
N ASN A 53 12.73 -2.90 -1.05
CA ASN A 53 14.14 -2.66 -0.78
C ASN A 53 14.59 -1.28 -1.25
N GLY A 54 15.18 -0.50 -0.34
CA GLY A 54 15.78 0.79 -0.66
C GLY A 54 14.91 2.00 -0.30
N PRO A 55 15.43 3.22 -0.53
CA PRO A 55 14.78 4.46 -0.11
C PRO A 55 13.59 4.88 -0.96
N GLU A 56 13.43 4.30 -2.15
CA GLU A 56 12.42 4.71 -3.12
C GLU A 56 11.97 3.53 -3.97
N ILE A 57 10.65 3.35 -4.07
CA ILE A 57 10.02 2.30 -4.86
C ILE A 57 8.79 2.84 -5.55
N THR A 58 8.63 2.51 -6.82
CA THR A 58 7.45 2.77 -7.63
C THR A 58 6.71 1.46 -7.83
N PHE A 59 5.39 1.49 -7.69
CA PHE A 59 4.53 0.33 -7.95
C PHE A 59 3.89 0.48 -9.33
N GLU A 60 3.91 -0.61 -10.09
CA GLU A 60 3.08 -0.75 -11.27
C GLU A 60 1.67 -1.17 -10.83
N GLU A 61 0.61 -0.85 -11.59
CA GLU A 61 -0.81 -0.92 -11.20
C GLU A 61 -1.33 -2.26 -10.64
N ASN A 62 -0.54 -3.33 -10.63
CA ASN A 62 -0.95 -4.69 -10.28
C ASN A 62 -0.28 -5.29 -9.04
N GLU A 63 0.48 -4.54 -8.24
CA GLU A 63 1.20 -5.10 -7.07
C GLU A 63 0.51 -4.83 -5.73
N ILE A 64 -0.69 -5.39 -5.53
CA ILE A 64 -1.20 -5.70 -4.20
C ILE A 64 -1.69 -7.15 -4.26
N SER A 65 -0.92 -8.06 -3.66
CA SER A 65 -1.19 -9.50 -3.59
C SER A 65 -1.97 -9.89 -2.36
#